data_AF-K0DM79-F1
#
_entry.id   AF-K0DM79-F1
#
_cell.length_a   1.000
_cell.length_b   1.000
_cell.length_c   1.000
_cell.angle_alpha   90.00
_cell.angle_beta   90.00
_cell.angle_gamma   90.00
#
_symmetry.space_group_name_H-M   'P 1'
#
loop_
_entity.id
_entity.type
_entity.pdbx_description
1 polymer ?
#
loop_
_entity_poly.entity_id
_entity_poly.type
_entity_poly.pdbx_seq_one_letter_code
_entity_poly.pdbx_strand_id
1 'polypeptide(L)'
;MKRATTLLPVTVLLAGCLLQSACAEPPVLTGPVYDFDWRLSGAAGIRPYQVFDDGLKVYLQFADPEHVPAIFADTPGGLVLLHWRHDPPYIIVDRMEHALVFRADAGDARATRDSPGEPPHSAHFGAAVPLGTTRSTTHTGAAEQ
;
A
#
# COMPACT_ATOMS: atom_id res chain seq x y z
N MET A 1 -28.12 -9.45 -74.57
CA MET A 1 -29.14 -8.88 -73.67
C MET A 1 -28.56 -8.84 -72.24
N LYS A 2 -28.43 -7.62 -71.72
CA LYS A 2 -28.23 -7.09 -70.35
C LYS A 2 -27.65 -8.01 -69.24
N ARG A 3 -26.48 -7.61 -68.73
CA ARG A 3 -25.87 -7.99 -67.44
C ARG A 3 -26.68 -7.39 -66.27
N ALA A 4 -26.81 -8.13 -65.17
CA ALA A 4 -27.22 -7.57 -63.88
C ALA A 4 -26.35 -8.22 -62.79
N THR A 5 -25.25 -7.55 -62.46
CA THR A 5 -24.38 -7.87 -61.33
C THR A 5 -24.94 -7.15 -60.10
N THR A 6 -25.51 -7.89 -59.16
CA THR A 6 -26.04 -7.33 -57.91
C THR A 6 -24.88 -7.12 -56.93
N LEU A 7 -24.48 -5.86 -56.76
CA LEU A 7 -23.60 -5.41 -55.67
C LEU A 7 -24.41 -5.42 -54.36
N LEU A 8 -24.14 -6.39 -53.49
CA LEU A 8 -24.56 -6.35 -52.08
C LEU A 8 -23.65 -5.34 -51.35
N PRO A 9 -24.20 -4.37 -50.59
CA PRO A 9 -23.41 -3.29 -50.01
C PRO A 9 -22.63 -3.80 -48.81
N VAL A 10 -21.30 -3.81 -48.94
CA VAL A 10 -20.33 -3.87 -47.84
C VAL A 10 -20.45 -2.56 -47.06
N THR A 11 -21.52 -2.38 -46.29
CA THR A 11 -21.71 -1.18 -45.48
C THR A 11 -22.36 -1.49 -44.13
N VAL A 12 -22.99 -2.65 -43.99
CA VAL A 12 -23.60 -3.08 -42.72
C VAL A 12 -22.56 -3.63 -41.72
N LEU A 13 -21.36 -4.03 -42.16
CA LEU A 13 -20.37 -4.65 -41.25
C LEU A 13 -19.56 -3.66 -40.40
N LEU A 14 -19.50 -2.37 -40.75
CA LEU A 14 -18.67 -1.38 -40.02
C LEU A 14 -19.40 -0.66 -38.87
N ALA A 15 -20.73 -0.76 -38.77
CA ALA A 15 -21.49 -0.03 -37.76
C ALA A 15 -21.56 -0.72 -36.38
N GLY A 16 -21.16 -2.00 -36.28
CA GLY A 16 -21.26 -2.77 -35.03
C GLY A 16 -20.16 -2.49 -34.00
N CYS A 17 -18.99 -1.99 -34.40
CA CYS A 17 -17.84 -1.85 -33.51
C CYS A 17 -17.85 -0.59 -32.63
N LEU A 18 -18.75 0.37 -32.87
CA LEU A 18 -18.70 1.66 -32.15
C LEU A 18 -19.57 1.71 -30.88
N LEU A 19 -20.34 0.67 -30.54
CA LEU A 19 -21.25 0.67 -29.39
C LEU A 19 -20.77 -0.11 -28.15
N GLN A 20 -19.57 -0.69 -28.15
CA GLN A 20 -19.12 -1.56 -27.04
C GLN A 20 -18.01 -0.98 -26.16
N SER A 21 -17.64 0.28 -26.33
CA SER A 21 -16.86 0.99 -25.29
C SER A 21 -17.79 1.45 -24.17
N ALA A 22 -18.40 0.49 -23.46
CA ALA A 22 -18.76 0.73 -22.08
C ALA A 22 -17.44 0.77 -21.31
N CYS A 23 -16.97 1.97 -20.96
CA CYS A 23 -15.97 2.09 -19.91
C CYS A 23 -16.58 1.41 -18.69
N ALA A 24 -16.07 0.23 -18.31
CA ALA A 24 -16.39 -0.34 -17.02
C ALA A 24 -15.96 0.70 -15.99
N GLU A 25 -16.92 1.29 -15.30
CA GLU A 25 -16.64 2.15 -14.17
C GLU A 25 -15.80 1.31 -13.20
N PRO A 26 -14.59 1.75 -12.82
CA PRO A 26 -13.77 0.98 -11.91
C PRO A 26 -14.61 0.72 -10.66
N PRO A 27 -14.68 -0.54 -10.18
CA PRO A 27 -15.49 -0.86 -9.03
C PRO A 27 -15.10 0.07 -7.88
N VAL A 28 -16.08 0.74 -7.28
CA VAL A 28 -15.85 1.51 -6.07
C VAL A 28 -15.33 0.54 -5.01
N LEU A 29 -14.06 0.65 -4.68
CA LEU A 29 -13.42 -0.19 -3.67
C LEU A 29 -13.94 0.25 -2.30
N THR A 30 -14.88 -0.52 -1.77
CA THR A 30 -15.46 -0.31 -0.43
C THR A 30 -14.64 -0.94 0.70
N GLY A 31 -13.50 -1.54 0.36
CA GLY A 31 -12.58 -2.16 1.32
C GLY A 31 -11.68 -1.13 2.02
N PRO A 32 -11.07 -1.51 3.16
CA PRO A 32 -10.17 -0.64 3.90
C PRO A 32 -9.02 -0.14 3.02
N VAL A 33 -8.62 1.12 3.24
CA VAL A 33 -7.41 1.72 2.69
C VAL A 33 -6.31 1.56 3.72
N TYR A 34 -5.14 1.11 3.28
CA TYR A 34 -3.98 0.93 4.11
C TYR A 34 -2.89 1.95 3.78
N ASP A 35 -2.12 2.29 4.81
CA ASP A 35 -0.92 3.12 4.72
C ASP A 35 0.32 2.33 5.14
N PHE A 36 1.30 2.29 4.24
CA PHE A 36 2.57 1.59 4.41
C PHE A 36 3.76 2.54 4.64
N ASP A 37 3.51 3.85 4.72
CA ASP A 37 4.53 4.90 4.83
C ASP A 37 5.02 5.02 6.29
N TRP A 38 5.66 3.94 6.73
CA TRP A 38 6.25 3.78 8.05
C TRP A 38 7.77 3.59 7.95
N ARG A 39 8.52 4.41 8.66
CA ARG A 39 9.98 4.27 8.79
C ARG A 39 10.32 3.37 9.97
N LEU A 40 11.25 2.44 9.73
CA LEU A 40 11.72 1.45 10.69
C LEU A 40 13.20 1.66 11.03
N SER A 41 13.56 1.61 12.31
CA SER A 41 14.95 1.79 12.78
C SER A 41 15.28 0.97 14.04
N GLY A 42 16.55 0.92 14.43
CA GLY A 42 17.02 0.26 15.67
C GLY A 42 17.42 -1.21 15.51
N ALA A 43 17.29 -2.02 16.57
CA ALA A 43 17.78 -3.39 16.62
C ALA A 43 17.00 -4.35 15.69
N ALA A 44 17.68 -4.97 14.71
CA ALA A 44 17.03 -5.77 13.67
C ALA A 44 16.34 -7.05 14.19
N GLY A 45 16.86 -7.67 15.25
CA GLY A 45 16.31 -8.92 15.78
C GLY A 45 14.93 -8.80 16.44
N ILE A 46 14.51 -7.58 16.76
CA ILE A 46 13.22 -7.31 17.43
C ILE A 46 12.36 -6.31 16.65
N ARG A 47 12.83 -5.85 15.50
CA ARG A 47 12.10 -4.90 14.66
C ARG A 47 11.13 -5.68 13.79
N PRO A 48 9.86 -5.25 13.65
CA PRO A 48 9.00 -5.81 12.62
C PRO A 48 9.63 -5.54 11.25
N TYR A 49 9.47 -6.46 10.30
CA TYR A 49 9.92 -6.22 8.94
C TYR A 49 8.89 -5.45 8.12
N GLN A 50 7.62 -5.40 8.57
CA GLN A 50 6.58 -4.59 7.97
C GLN A 50 5.68 -3.98 9.05
N VAL A 51 5.31 -2.71 8.84
CA VAL A 51 4.32 -1.98 9.62
C VAL A 51 3.41 -1.23 8.66
N PHE A 52 2.11 -1.29 8.91
CA PHE A 52 1.11 -0.53 8.17
C PHE A 52 -0.12 -0.28 9.04
N ASP A 53 -0.98 0.63 8.63
CA ASP A 53 -2.23 0.94 9.35
C ASP A 53 -3.42 1.08 8.39
N ASP A 54 -4.63 0.98 8.94
CA ASP A 54 -5.89 1.31 8.26
C ASP A 54 -6.52 2.61 8.79
N GLY A 55 -5.72 3.44 9.47
CA GLY A 55 -6.17 4.62 10.20
C GLY A 55 -6.89 4.34 11.52
N LEU A 56 -7.22 3.07 11.83
CA LEU A 56 -7.88 2.66 13.08
C LEU A 56 -6.99 1.76 13.93
N LYS A 57 -6.21 0.89 13.28
CA LYS A 57 -5.34 -0.13 13.88
C LYS A 57 -3.99 -0.13 13.19
N VAL A 58 -2.97 -0.56 13.93
CA VAL A 58 -1.63 -0.80 13.38
C VAL A 58 -1.39 -2.30 13.29
N TYR A 59 -0.92 -2.73 12.12
CA TYR A 59 -0.58 -4.10 11.78
C TYR A 59 0.94 -4.23 11.73
N LEU A 60 1.46 -5.22 12.46
CA LEU A 60 2.89 -5.45 12.62
C LEU A 60 3.22 -6.87 12.19
N GLN A 61 4.25 -7.03 11.37
CA GLN A 61 4.74 -8.34 10.98
C GLN A 61 6.17 -8.54 11.48
N PHE A 62 6.35 -9.52 12.37
CA PHE A 62 7.64 -9.90 12.95
C PHE A 62 8.16 -11.17 12.30
N ALA A 63 9.49 -11.31 12.25
CA ALA A 63 10.13 -12.52 11.76
C ALA A 63 9.85 -13.74 12.66
N ASP A 64 9.68 -13.50 13.96
CA ASP A 64 9.32 -14.48 14.96
C ASP A 64 8.08 -14.00 15.74
N PRO A 65 6.86 -14.46 15.38
CA PRO A 65 5.63 -14.06 16.06
C PRO A 65 5.44 -14.74 17.41
N GLU A 66 6.27 -15.72 17.80
CA GLU A 66 6.23 -16.33 19.14
C GLU A 66 7.00 -15.49 20.16
N HIS A 67 7.97 -14.69 19.72
CA HIS A 67 8.82 -13.86 20.56
C HIS A 67 8.64 -12.35 20.29
N VAL A 68 7.41 -11.87 20.44
CA VAL A 68 7.07 -10.45 20.25
C VAL A 68 7.65 -9.59 21.38
N PRO A 69 8.37 -8.49 21.08
CA PRO A 69 8.91 -7.59 22.09
C PRO A 69 7.80 -6.83 22.83
N ALA A 70 8.14 -6.18 23.94
CA ALA A 70 7.25 -5.21 24.55
C ALA A 70 7.04 -4.03 23.58
N ILE A 71 5.78 -3.69 23.30
CA ILE A 71 5.41 -2.64 22.35
C ILE A 71 4.88 -1.45 23.13
N PHE A 72 5.41 -0.26 22.84
CA PHE A 72 5.02 1.00 23.45
C PHE A 72 4.57 1.99 22.39
N ALA A 73 3.57 2.82 22.69
CA ALA A 73 3.37 4.08 21.98
C ALA A 73 4.35 5.10 22.51
N ASP A 74 4.98 5.86 21.61
CA ASP A 74 5.74 7.05 22.00
C ASP A 74 4.86 8.29 21.90
N THR A 75 4.40 8.75 23.05
CA THR A 75 3.49 9.88 23.18
C THR A 75 4.23 11.10 23.75
N PRO A 76 3.68 12.32 23.65
CA PRO A 76 4.24 13.49 24.32
C PRO A 76 4.39 13.32 25.86
N GLY A 77 3.59 12.44 26.47
CA GLY A 77 3.67 12.08 27.89
C GLY A 77 4.68 10.97 28.21
N GLY A 78 5.42 10.48 27.21
CA GLY A 78 6.36 9.37 27.32
C GLY A 78 5.81 8.05 26.77
N LEU A 79 6.54 6.98 27.08
CA LEU A 79 6.23 5.64 26.58
C LEU A 79 5.05 5.02 27.32
N VAL A 80 4.05 4.57 26.57
CA VAL A 80 2.85 3.89 27.10
C VAL A 80 2.82 2.45 26.58
N LEU A 81 2.82 1.47 27.48
CA LEU A 81 2.76 0.05 27.11
C LEU A 81 1.45 -0.27 26.37
N LEU A 82 1.56 -1.01 25.27
CA LEU A 82 0.43 -1.40 24.43
C LEU A 82 -0.02 -2.82 24.72
N HIS A 83 -1.34 -3.01 24.72
CA HIS A 83 -1.93 -4.32 24.51
C HIS A 83 -2.00 -4.59 23.00
N TRP A 84 -1.80 -5.84 22.61
CA TRP A 84 -1.90 -6.31 21.23
C TRP A 84 -2.52 -7.71 21.21
N ARG A 85 -3.04 -8.11 20.04
CA ARG A 85 -3.49 -9.48 19.80
C ARG A 85 -2.74 -10.08 18.62
N HIS A 86 -2.66 -11.40 18.60
CA HIS A 86 -2.13 -12.15 17.46
C HIS A 86 -3.29 -12.56 16.55
N ASP A 87 -3.21 -12.16 15.29
CA ASP A 87 -4.11 -12.55 14.21
C ASP A 87 -3.23 -12.92 13.01
N PRO A 88 -2.80 -14.19 12.92
CA PRO A 88 -1.75 -14.59 12.01
C PRO A 88 -2.00 -14.11 10.57
N PRO A 89 -1.00 -13.50 9.91
CA PRO A 89 0.41 -13.45 10.30
C PRO A 89 0.82 -12.21 11.11
N TYR A 90 -0.14 -11.45 11.66
CA TYR A 90 0.10 -10.13 12.22
C TYR A 90 -0.04 -10.08 13.74
N ILE A 91 0.75 -9.22 14.34
CA ILE A 91 0.47 -8.65 15.65
C ILE A 91 -0.29 -7.35 15.42
N ILE A 92 -1.46 -7.21 16.03
CA ILE A 92 -2.34 -6.07 15.80
C ILE A 92 -2.50 -5.27 17.08
N VAL A 93 -2.25 -3.97 16.96
CA VAL A 93 -2.57 -2.96 17.96
C VAL A 93 -3.93 -2.36 17.60
N ASP A 94 -4.94 -2.55 18.45
CA ASP A 94 -6.34 -2.11 18.23
C ASP A 94 -6.59 -0.60 18.36
N ARG A 95 -5.54 0.19 18.18
CA ARG A 95 -5.62 1.64 18.16
C ARG A 95 -4.54 2.20 17.25
N MET A 96 -4.86 3.34 16.65
CA MET A 96 -3.92 4.06 15.83
C MET A 96 -2.87 4.75 16.70
N GLU A 97 -1.60 4.53 16.36
CA GLU A 97 -0.45 5.19 16.96
C GLU A 97 0.43 5.73 15.84
N HIS A 98 1.13 6.84 16.06
CA HIS A 98 2.00 7.43 15.05
C HIS A 98 3.49 7.08 15.25
N ALA A 99 3.84 6.61 16.45
CA ALA A 99 5.19 6.19 16.78
C ALA A 99 5.13 5.02 17.77
N LEU A 100 5.85 3.95 17.44
CA LEU A 100 5.97 2.74 18.24
C LEU A 100 7.42 2.50 18.63
N VAL A 101 7.63 2.04 19.85
CA VAL A 101 8.92 1.54 20.34
C VAL A 101 8.77 0.08 20.71
N PHE A 102 9.71 -0.73 20.26
CA PHE A 102 9.82 -2.16 20.54
C PHE A 102 11.02 -2.38 21.44
N ARG A 103 10.85 -3.07 22.57
CA ARG A 103 11.92 -3.32 23.53
C ARG A 103 12.00 -4.79 23.91
N ALA A 104 13.22 -5.32 23.89
CA ALA A 104 13.58 -6.60 24.49
C ALA A 104 15.05 -6.54 24.95
N ASP A 105 15.59 -7.65 25.45
CA ASP A 105 16.98 -7.72 25.92
C ASP A 105 18.00 -7.33 24.83
N ALA A 106 17.67 -7.58 23.56
CA ALA A 106 18.49 -7.23 22.40
C ALA A 106 18.59 -5.71 22.11
N GLY A 107 17.82 -4.88 22.81
CA GLY A 107 17.82 -3.42 22.68
C GLY A 107 16.44 -2.85 22.31
N ASP A 108 16.48 -1.70 21.63
CA ASP A 108 15.28 -0.98 21.19
C ASP A 108 15.20 -0.91 19.66
N ALA A 109 13.99 -1.01 19.13
CA ALA A 109 13.65 -0.69 17.74
C ALA A 109 12.47 0.29 17.69
N ARG A 110 12.29 0.96 16.56
CA ARG A 110 11.26 1.98 16.40
C ARG A 110 10.56 1.89 15.06
N ALA A 111 9.27 2.18 15.06
CA ALA A 111 8.48 2.47 13.87
C ALA A 111 7.86 3.86 14.00
N THR A 112 7.86 4.66 12.94
CA THR A 112 7.23 5.99 12.94
C THR A 112 6.55 6.24 11.60
N ARG A 113 5.29 6.65 11.65
CA ARG A 113 4.50 7.01 10.47
C ARG A 113 5.02 8.33 9.88
N ASP A 114 5.14 8.40 8.56
CA ASP A 114 5.71 9.59 7.89
C ASP A 114 4.76 10.78 7.85
N SER A 115 3.46 10.52 7.67
CA SER A 115 2.40 11.53 7.71
C SER A 115 1.49 11.34 8.93
N PRO A 116 1.90 11.70 10.16
CA PRO A 116 1.05 11.53 11.33
C PRO A 116 -0.23 12.39 11.23
N GLY A 117 -1.40 11.77 11.41
CA GLY A 117 -2.71 12.43 11.44
C GLY A 117 -3.43 12.49 10.09
N GLU A 118 -2.81 12.07 9.00
CA GLU A 118 -3.49 11.93 7.70
C GLU A 118 -4.20 10.56 7.63
N PRO A 119 -5.43 10.49 7.05
CA PRO A 119 -6.07 9.20 6.76
C PRO A 119 -5.21 8.35 5.84
N PRO A 120 -5.30 7.01 5.89
CA PRO A 120 -4.53 6.15 4.99
C PRO A 120 -4.87 6.43 3.52
N HIS A 121 -3.86 6.46 2.66
CA HIS A 121 -3.98 6.92 1.27
C HIS A 121 -3.36 5.98 0.22
N SER A 122 -2.73 4.86 0.64
CA SER A 122 -1.77 4.16 -0.23
C SER A 122 -2.40 3.02 -1.04
N ALA A 123 -3.18 2.12 -0.43
CA ALA A 123 -3.73 0.96 -1.16
C ALA A 123 -5.02 0.38 -0.59
N HIS A 124 -5.91 -0.06 -1.48
CA HIS A 124 -6.98 -1.01 -1.11
C HIS A 124 -6.51 -2.45 -1.32
N PHE A 125 -7.02 -3.38 -0.51
CA PHE A 125 -6.80 -4.81 -0.70
C PHE A 125 -7.19 -5.25 -2.12
N GLY A 126 -6.30 -5.97 -2.82
CA GLY A 126 -6.53 -6.47 -4.17
C GLY A 126 -6.43 -5.43 -5.30
N ALA A 127 -6.15 -4.17 -4.99
CA ALA A 127 -6.06 -3.07 -5.95
C ALA A 127 -4.62 -2.58 -6.22
N ALA A 128 -3.61 -3.27 -5.71
CA ALA A 128 -2.21 -2.90 -5.89
C ALA A 128 -1.81 -3.01 -7.38
N VAL A 129 -1.86 -1.88 -8.09
CA VAL A 129 -1.27 -1.71 -9.42
C VAL A 129 0.06 -0.95 -9.22
N PRO A 130 1.21 -1.50 -9.65
CA PRO A 130 2.48 -0.78 -9.54
C PRO A 130 2.38 0.54 -10.31
N LEU A 131 2.50 1.68 -9.63
CA LEU A 131 2.75 2.93 -10.32
C LEU A 131 4.19 2.87 -10.86
N GLY A 132 4.32 2.77 -12.18
CA GLY A 132 5.59 2.89 -12.88
C GLY A 132 6.13 4.32 -12.83
N THR A 133 6.34 4.89 -11.64
CA THR A 133 7.03 6.17 -11.48
C THR A 133 8.52 5.92 -11.38
N THR A 134 9.12 5.55 -12.51
CA THR A 134 10.56 5.70 -12.68
C THR A 134 10.83 7.19 -12.82
N ARG A 135 11.28 7.84 -11.74
CA ARG A 135 11.77 9.22 -11.81
C ARG A 135 13.09 9.18 -12.58
N SER A 136 13.02 9.26 -13.91
CA SER A 136 14.20 9.39 -14.77
C SER A 136 14.86 10.74 -14.47
N THR A 137 15.84 10.75 -13.58
CA THR A 137 16.80 11.85 -13.49
C THR A 137 17.66 11.82 -14.73
N THR A 138 17.29 12.62 -15.73
CA THR A 138 18.15 12.93 -16.87
C THR A 138 19.38 13.65 -16.32
N HIS A 139 20.48 12.91 -16.16
CA HIS A 139 21.79 13.49 -15.90
C HIS A 139 22.31 14.00 -17.24
N THR A 140 22.12 15.30 -17.51
CA THR A 140 22.78 16.00 -18.61
C THR A 140 24.27 16.07 -18.31
N GLY A 141 25.01 15.05 -18.76
CA GLY A 141 26.46 15.12 -18.88
C GLY A 141 26.82 15.87 -20.15
N ALA A 142 27.04 17.18 -20.03
CA ALA A 142 27.83 17.92 -20.99
C ALA A 142 29.30 17.56 -20.75
N ALA A 143 29.93 16.89 -21.71
CA ALA A 143 31.38 16.80 -21.80
C ALA A 143 31.78 17.26 -23.20
N GLU A 144 32.31 18.47 -23.19
CA GLU A 144 33.07 19.14 -24.22
C GLU A 144 34.46 18.49 -24.32
N GLN A 145 35.01 18.51 -25.55
CA GLN A 145 36.36 18.14 -26.02
C GLN A 145 36.54 16.73 -26.60
#